data_AF-A0A6L3MRA3-F1
#
_entry.id   AF-A0A6L3MRA3-F1
#
_cell.length_a   1.000
_cell.length_b   1.000
_cell.length_c   1.000
_cell.angle_alpha   90.00
_cell.angle_beta   90.00
_cell.angle_gamma   90.00
#
_symmetry.space_group_name_H-M   'P 1'
#
loop_
_entity.id
_entity.type
_entity.pdbx_description
1 polymer ?
#
loop_
_entity_poly.entity_id
_entity_poly.type
_entity_poly.pdbx_seq_one_letter_code
_entity_poly.pdbx_strand_id
1 'polypeptide(L)'
;MAAKKRQRQTRWYTDAEVMEPSFRLEAGVTENGVEYRDLFMQTFEQDTSEPRRWQSLPESDWHQLARVFLKEIITYPVFTNPHALRYLSPRHGPFRTVIYEKSFGSDLPDSAASAVSHIELALPWRTSNQCIFGLGLTRDLEEIWRGLLSLRKLNTLVVARDGALRVDGDTVRIPESEVDRIRRAFERTTRKMRDVAKQARVTHIRNALLAPLDPKRFPPIVQVNPEGQLVEVRLDRGRQNKDAARSGRKATVKAVRANVETLAAEAPEELIELHAEIERVTLAQMIEKYEDMLQKGLPETAWQKFFERNIFILTMIFARPVRLLHTQFHAQGGGLDGTGAQIGDFLLAEKGFAMAIVEIKTPASPLLRPKAYRNREVFAPDEDLSGAVSQVLYQQSKIHENWLIHRVRPELQDSRPDAIKCVVITGMLLKDEMQRRSFEVFRNACKNVEVITFDELLDKLKLLSEHLTPHEEPPREVTQDELPF
;
A
#
# COMPACT_ATOMS: atom_id res chain seq x y z
N MET A 1 11.31 -3.51 -81.40
CA MET A 1 11.14 -4.13 -80.07
C MET A 1 9.96 -3.46 -79.40
N ALA A 2 8.89 -4.21 -79.16
CA ALA A 2 7.61 -3.69 -78.72
C ALA A 2 7.65 -3.28 -77.25
N ALA A 3 7.48 -1.98 -76.98
CA ALA A 3 7.17 -1.49 -75.64
C ALA A 3 5.78 -2.00 -75.25
N LYS A 4 5.72 -2.95 -74.31
CA LYS A 4 4.47 -3.32 -73.63
C LYS A 4 3.89 -2.03 -73.00
N LYS A 5 2.85 -1.48 -73.64
CA LYS A 5 1.98 -0.45 -73.04
C LYS A 5 1.49 -1.00 -71.70
N ARG A 6 1.98 -0.42 -70.60
CA ARG A 6 1.46 -0.65 -69.25
C ARG A 6 0.00 -0.20 -69.26
N GLN A 7 -0.93 -1.16 -69.24
CA GLN A 7 -2.36 -0.91 -69.13
C GLN A 7 -2.62 -0.32 -67.74
N ARG A 8 -2.68 1.02 -67.65
CA ARG A 8 -3.25 1.71 -66.49
C ARG A 8 -4.74 1.40 -66.47
N GLN A 9 -5.25 0.85 -65.37
CA GLN A 9 -6.69 0.69 -65.19
C GLN A 9 -7.33 2.08 -65.16
N THR A 10 -8.18 2.38 -66.15
CA THR A 10 -8.86 3.68 -66.31
C THR A 10 -10.03 3.88 -65.32
N ARG A 11 -10.13 3.03 -64.29
CA ARG A 11 -11.19 3.09 -63.29
C ARG A 11 -10.78 4.07 -62.19
N TRP A 12 -11.71 4.96 -61.85
CA TRP A 12 -11.58 5.87 -60.72
C TRP A 12 -12.26 5.27 -59.50
N TYR A 13 -11.69 5.51 -58.34
CA TYR A 13 -12.16 5.00 -57.06
C TYR A 13 -12.60 6.16 -56.17
N THR A 14 -13.71 5.94 -55.46
CA THR A 14 -14.22 6.84 -54.43
C THR A 14 -13.48 6.65 -53.10
N ASP A 15 -13.62 7.61 -52.18
CA ASP A 15 -13.06 7.54 -50.83
C ASP A 15 -13.49 6.26 -50.06
N ALA A 16 -14.70 5.74 -50.33
CA ALA A 16 -15.17 4.51 -49.70
C ALA A 16 -14.52 3.26 -50.32
N GLU A 17 -14.41 3.21 -51.65
CA GLU A 17 -13.85 2.05 -52.35
C GLU A 17 -12.36 1.86 -52.06
N VAL A 18 -11.59 2.93 -51.88
CA VAL A 18 -10.15 2.82 -51.57
C VAL A 18 -9.86 2.28 -50.17
N MET A 19 -10.87 2.23 -49.30
CA MET A 19 -10.76 1.61 -47.97
C MET A 19 -10.96 0.09 -48.01
N GLU A 20 -11.37 -0.47 -49.16
CA GLU A 20 -11.57 -1.90 -49.41
C GLU A 20 -10.66 -2.39 -50.57
N PRO A 21 -9.33 -2.47 -50.36
CA PRO A 21 -8.41 -2.84 -51.42
C PRO A 21 -8.63 -4.28 -51.89
N SER A 22 -8.48 -4.50 -53.20
CA SER A 22 -8.46 -5.84 -53.78
C SER A 22 -7.15 -6.58 -53.45
N PHE A 23 -7.19 -7.91 -53.51
CA PHE A 23 -6.01 -8.76 -53.33
C PHE A 23 -5.70 -9.58 -54.56
N ARG A 24 -4.41 -9.82 -54.79
CA ARG A 24 -3.90 -10.63 -55.89
C ARG A 24 -2.91 -11.64 -55.34
N LEU A 25 -2.97 -12.86 -55.86
CA LEU A 25 -2.10 -13.96 -55.43
C LEU A 25 -1.17 -14.34 -56.58
N GLU A 26 0.13 -14.45 -56.28
CA GLU A 26 1.12 -14.98 -57.21
C GLU A 26 1.78 -16.23 -56.63
N ALA A 27 1.99 -17.25 -57.45
CA ALA A 27 2.74 -18.44 -57.06
C ALA A 27 4.21 -18.27 -57.41
N GLY A 28 5.09 -18.77 -56.54
CA GLY A 28 6.52 -18.77 -56.78
C GLY A 28 7.20 -19.98 -56.13
N VAL A 29 8.46 -20.18 -56.48
CA VAL A 29 9.32 -21.23 -55.94
C VAL A 29 10.64 -20.58 -55.57
N THR A 30 11.11 -20.84 -54.35
CA THR A 30 12.43 -20.39 -53.89
C THR A 30 13.55 -21.10 -54.66
N GLU A 31 14.77 -20.57 -54.58
CA GLU A 31 15.96 -21.22 -55.16
C GLU A 31 16.17 -22.66 -54.64
N ASN A 32 15.71 -22.93 -53.42
CA ASN A 32 15.78 -24.25 -52.77
C ASN A 32 14.60 -25.17 -53.12
N GLY A 33 13.75 -24.80 -54.10
CA GLY A 33 12.63 -25.62 -54.55
C GLY A 33 11.38 -25.58 -53.65
N VAL A 34 11.34 -24.73 -52.63
CA VAL A 34 10.18 -24.58 -51.75
C VAL A 34 9.15 -23.67 -52.40
N GLU A 35 7.93 -24.18 -52.58
CA GLU A 35 6.80 -23.39 -53.09
C GLU A 35 6.31 -22.35 -52.07
N TYR A 36 5.85 -21.20 -52.57
CA TYR A 36 5.18 -20.18 -51.79
C TYR A 36 4.06 -19.49 -52.57
N ARG A 37 3.27 -18.68 -51.86
CA ARG A 37 2.27 -17.77 -52.44
C ARG A 37 2.48 -16.36 -51.91
N ASP A 38 2.64 -15.40 -52.81
CA ASP A 38 2.74 -13.97 -52.46
C ASP A 38 1.36 -13.31 -52.59
N LEU A 39 0.88 -12.74 -51.49
CA LEU A 39 -0.35 -11.96 -51.43
C LEU A 39 -0.01 -10.48 -51.58
N PHE A 40 -0.50 -9.87 -52.65
CA PHE A 40 -0.38 -8.44 -52.93
C PHE A 40 -1.69 -7.72 -52.63
N MET A 41 -1.60 -6.56 -52.01
CA MET A 41 -2.73 -5.68 -51.71
C MET A 41 -2.71 -4.49 -52.66
N GLN A 42 -3.87 -4.18 -53.24
CA GLN A 42 -4.07 -3.03 -54.11
C GLN A 42 -3.69 -1.72 -53.41
N THR A 43 -2.97 -0.87 -54.12
CA THR A 43 -2.50 0.43 -53.64
C THR A 43 -3.06 1.56 -54.51
N PHE A 44 -3.26 2.73 -53.91
CA PHE A 44 -3.94 3.86 -54.56
C PHE A 44 -3.10 5.13 -54.49
N GLU A 45 -3.21 5.97 -55.51
CA GLU A 45 -2.68 7.34 -55.50
C GLU A 45 -3.82 8.34 -55.68
N GLN A 46 -3.70 9.49 -55.01
CA GLN A 46 -4.67 10.57 -55.15
C GLN A 46 -4.40 11.35 -56.44
N ASP A 47 -5.46 11.64 -57.19
CA ASP A 47 -5.35 12.52 -58.34
C ASP A 47 -4.98 13.94 -57.90
N THR A 48 -3.92 14.49 -58.50
CA THR A 48 -3.47 15.86 -58.26
C THR A 48 -4.45 16.92 -58.78
N SER A 49 -5.34 16.56 -59.71
CA SER A 49 -6.25 17.50 -60.39
C SER A 49 -7.64 17.60 -59.75
N GLU A 50 -8.12 16.56 -59.09
CA GLU A 50 -9.43 16.53 -58.42
C GLU A 50 -9.31 15.94 -57.01
N PRO A 51 -9.58 16.74 -55.95
CA PRO A 51 -9.60 16.24 -54.58
C PRO A 51 -10.63 15.11 -54.44
N ARG A 52 -10.28 14.05 -53.68
CA ARG A 52 -11.11 12.85 -53.41
C ARG A 52 -11.34 11.90 -54.58
N ARG A 53 -10.53 12.04 -55.64
CA ARG A 53 -10.49 11.08 -56.73
C ARG A 53 -9.23 10.24 -56.63
N TRP A 54 -9.37 8.92 -56.70
CA TRP A 54 -8.27 7.98 -56.52
C TRP A 54 -8.09 7.08 -57.74
N GLN A 55 -6.84 6.71 -58.00
CA GLN A 55 -6.48 5.72 -59.01
C GLN A 55 -5.76 4.56 -58.35
N SER A 56 -6.05 3.34 -58.82
CA SER A 56 -5.23 2.18 -58.48
C SER A 56 -3.88 2.32 -59.17
N LEU A 57 -2.81 2.09 -58.41
CA LEU A 57 -1.49 1.89 -58.98
C LEU A 57 -1.46 0.60 -59.82
N PRO A 58 -0.54 0.50 -60.79
CA PRO A 58 -0.34 -0.72 -61.57
C PRO A 58 -0.15 -1.95 -60.68
N GLU A 59 -0.56 -3.13 -61.14
CA GLU A 59 -0.40 -4.38 -60.36
C GLU A 59 1.05 -4.66 -59.93
N SER A 60 2.04 -4.18 -60.68
CA SER A 60 3.46 -4.27 -60.33
C SER A 60 3.84 -3.48 -59.08
N ASP A 61 3.03 -2.50 -58.72
CA ASP A 61 3.28 -1.53 -57.65
C ASP A 61 2.33 -1.79 -56.45
N TRP A 62 1.57 -2.88 -56.50
CA TRP A 62 0.80 -3.35 -55.34
C TRP A 62 1.75 -3.77 -54.22
N HIS A 63 1.35 -3.50 -52.97
CA HIS A 63 2.18 -3.81 -51.82
C HIS A 63 2.15 -5.30 -51.53
N GLN A 64 3.31 -5.96 -51.45
CA GLN A 64 3.38 -7.34 -51.00
C GLN A 64 3.06 -7.39 -49.51
N LEU A 65 1.87 -7.90 -49.17
CA LEU A 65 1.36 -7.90 -47.82
C LEU A 65 1.87 -9.12 -47.03
N ALA A 66 1.96 -10.27 -47.69
CA ALA A 66 2.46 -11.50 -47.09
C ALA A 66 3.05 -12.45 -48.13
N ARG A 67 3.96 -13.32 -47.68
CA ARG A 67 4.42 -14.52 -48.34
C ARG A 67 4.06 -15.73 -47.49
N VAL A 68 3.31 -16.66 -48.07
CA VAL A 68 2.80 -17.85 -47.38
C VAL A 68 3.59 -19.07 -47.82
N PHE A 69 4.18 -19.75 -46.84
CA PHE A 69 4.76 -21.10 -46.96
C PHE A 69 3.90 -22.09 -46.18
N LEU A 70 4.15 -23.39 -46.36
CA LEU A 70 3.42 -24.45 -45.64
C LEU A 70 3.62 -24.39 -44.11
N LYS A 71 4.77 -23.90 -43.65
CA LYS A 71 5.18 -23.91 -42.23
C LYS A 71 5.38 -22.53 -41.62
N GLU A 72 5.28 -21.47 -42.42
CA GLU A 72 5.45 -20.11 -41.94
C GLU A 72 4.74 -19.11 -42.85
N ILE A 73 4.35 -17.97 -42.27
CA ILE A 73 3.84 -16.82 -43.01
C ILE A 73 4.70 -15.62 -42.68
N ILE A 74 5.33 -15.05 -43.70
CA ILE A 74 6.10 -13.81 -43.60
C ILE A 74 5.16 -12.68 -43.98
N THR A 75 4.99 -11.71 -43.10
CA THR A 75 4.12 -10.54 -43.34
C THR A 75 4.94 -9.26 -43.38
N TYR A 76 4.44 -8.27 -44.13
CA TYR A 76 5.07 -6.95 -44.30
C TYR A 76 4.08 -5.85 -43.91
N PRO A 77 3.91 -5.58 -42.60
CA PRO A 77 2.80 -4.76 -42.13
C PRO A 77 2.92 -3.28 -42.48
N VAL A 78 1.85 -2.71 -43.02
CA VAL A 78 1.79 -1.29 -43.42
C VAL A 78 0.47 -0.63 -42.99
N PHE A 79 0.44 0.70 -43.03
CA PHE A 79 -0.82 1.45 -42.91
C PHE A 79 -1.55 1.49 -44.27
N THR A 80 -2.82 1.13 -44.29
CA THR A 80 -3.60 0.95 -45.53
C THR A 80 -4.54 2.09 -45.87
N ASN A 81 -4.75 3.06 -44.97
CA ASN A 81 -5.63 4.20 -45.23
C ASN A 81 -4.94 5.21 -46.17
N PRO A 82 -5.39 5.37 -47.44
CA PRO A 82 -4.76 6.25 -48.43
C PRO A 82 -4.85 7.74 -48.07
N HIS A 83 -5.83 8.11 -47.23
CA HIS A 83 -5.98 9.49 -46.75
C HIS A 83 -4.95 9.90 -45.70
N ALA A 84 -4.25 8.94 -45.10
CA ALA A 84 -3.31 9.21 -44.03
C ALA A 84 -1.90 9.48 -44.57
N LEU A 85 -1.19 10.47 -44.01
CA LEU A 85 0.22 10.77 -44.35
C LEU A 85 1.18 9.57 -44.21
N ARG A 86 0.79 8.58 -43.43
CA ARG A 86 1.55 7.35 -43.16
C ARG A 86 1.19 6.20 -44.10
N TYR A 87 0.37 6.42 -45.13
CA TYR A 87 -0.03 5.39 -46.08
C TYR A 87 1.19 4.64 -46.65
N LEU A 88 1.13 3.31 -46.66
CA LEU A 88 2.21 2.39 -47.05
C LEU A 88 3.50 2.44 -46.21
N SER A 89 3.56 3.25 -45.17
CA SER A 89 4.69 3.21 -44.22
C SER A 89 4.59 1.99 -43.28
N PRO A 90 5.72 1.45 -42.80
CA PRO A 90 5.74 0.30 -41.89
C PRO A 90 4.98 0.56 -40.59
N ARG A 91 4.16 -0.41 -40.17
CA ARG A 91 3.32 -0.28 -38.97
C ARG A 91 4.10 -0.31 -37.66
N HIS A 92 5.22 -1.03 -37.61
CA HIS A 92 5.98 -1.31 -36.38
C HIS A 92 7.37 -0.66 -36.37
N GLY A 93 7.48 0.54 -36.92
CA GLY A 93 8.73 1.30 -36.96
C GLY A 93 9.84 0.53 -37.71
N PRO A 94 10.95 0.16 -37.06
CA PRO A 94 12.02 -0.59 -37.71
C PRO A 94 11.65 -2.06 -38.00
N PHE A 95 10.62 -2.60 -37.34
CA PHE A 95 10.14 -3.95 -37.60
C PHE A 95 9.31 -3.98 -38.88
N ARG A 96 9.97 -4.22 -40.01
CA ARG A 96 9.32 -4.28 -41.33
C ARG A 96 8.69 -5.62 -41.61
N THR A 97 9.14 -6.66 -40.89
CA THR A 97 8.75 -8.04 -41.14
C THR A 97 8.27 -8.69 -39.85
N VAL A 98 7.13 -9.37 -39.94
CA VAL A 98 6.63 -10.24 -38.86
C VAL A 98 6.38 -11.63 -39.42
N ILE A 99 7.06 -12.62 -38.88
CA ILE A 99 7.01 -14.03 -39.31
C ILE A 99 6.18 -14.81 -38.28
N TYR A 100 5.24 -15.62 -38.76
CA TYR A 100 4.44 -16.52 -37.94
C TYR A 100 4.80 -17.96 -38.30
N GLU A 101 5.44 -18.68 -37.37
CA GLU A 101 5.78 -20.09 -37.56
C GLU A 101 4.63 -20.96 -37.11
N LYS A 102 3.97 -21.64 -38.04
CA LYS A 102 2.86 -22.56 -37.74
C LYS A 102 2.64 -23.50 -38.93
N SER A 103 2.25 -24.73 -38.64
CA SER A 103 2.01 -25.72 -39.70
C SER A 103 0.61 -25.51 -40.24
N PHE A 104 0.49 -25.17 -41.52
CA PHE A 104 -0.79 -24.83 -42.12
C PHE A 104 -1.20 -25.86 -43.18
N GLY A 105 -2.12 -26.75 -42.82
CA GLY A 105 -2.70 -27.73 -43.75
C GLY A 105 -1.68 -28.57 -44.53
N SER A 106 -2.16 -29.22 -45.60
CA SER A 106 -1.33 -29.94 -46.58
C SER A 106 -0.98 -29.10 -47.80
N ASP A 107 -1.77 -28.05 -48.10
CA ASP A 107 -1.73 -27.35 -49.38
C ASP A 107 -1.68 -25.82 -49.22
N LEU A 108 -0.98 -25.17 -50.16
CA LEU A 108 -0.93 -23.71 -50.26
C LEU A 108 -2.23 -23.14 -50.85
N PRO A 109 -2.63 -21.91 -50.49
CA PRO A 109 -3.85 -21.30 -51.03
C PRO A 109 -3.78 -21.15 -52.56
N ASP A 110 -4.91 -21.34 -53.21
CA ASP A 110 -5.09 -21.35 -54.67
C ASP A 110 -5.66 -20.04 -55.24
N SER A 111 -6.19 -19.18 -54.38
CA SER A 111 -6.86 -17.93 -54.72
C SER A 111 -6.58 -16.85 -53.67
N ALA A 112 -6.71 -15.58 -54.06
CA ALA A 112 -6.47 -14.46 -53.14
C ALA A 112 -7.43 -14.49 -51.92
N ALA A 113 -8.69 -14.86 -52.13
CA ALA A 113 -9.67 -15.00 -51.05
C ALA A 113 -9.32 -16.14 -50.08
N SER A 114 -8.87 -17.28 -50.62
CA SER A 114 -8.36 -18.41 -49.82
C SER A 114 -7.11 -18.01 -49.03
N ALA A 115 -6.18 -17.28 -49.66
CA ALA A 115 -4.97 -16.78 -49.01
C ALA A 115 -5.27 -15.79 -47.87
N VAL A 116 -6.19 -14.84 -48.06
CA VAL A 116 -6.61 -13.91 -47.00
C VAL A 116 -7.19 -14.68 -45.81
N SER A 117 -8.13 -15.59 -46.06
CA SER A 117 -8.76 -16.42 -45.02
C SER A 117 -7.71 -17.28 -44.29
N HIS A 118 -6.78 -17.88 -45.05
CA HIS A 118 -5.71 -18.70 -44.53
C HIS A 118 -4.79 -17.89 -43.60
N ILE A 119 -4.36 -16.70 -44.02
CA ILE A 119 -3.51 -15.81 -43.21
C ILE A 119 -4.25 -15.40 -41.94
N GLU A 120 -5.50 -14.92 -42.04
CA GLU A 120 -6.22 -14.44 -40.86
C GLU A 120 -6.53 -15.53 -39.83
N LEU A 121 -6.77 -16.77 -40.28
CA LEU A 121 -6.96 -17.93 -39.40
C LEU A 121 -5.64 -18.42 -38.77
N ALA A 122 -4.54 -18.24 -39.48
CA ALA A 122 -3.20 -18.60 -39.02
C ALA A 122 -2.73 -17.73 -37.84
N LEU A 123 -3.07 -16.44 -37.87
CA LEU A 123 -2.61 -15.46 -36.89
C LEU A 123 -3.13 -15.77 -35.47
N PRO A 124 -2.32 -15.56 -34.42
CA PRO A 124 -2.77 -15.77 -33.06
C PRO A 124 -3.96 -14.87 -32.71
N TRP A 125 -4.90 -15.40 -31.92
CA TRP A 125 -6.18 -14.76 -31.64
C TRP A 125 -6.05 -13.31 -31.13
N ARG A 126 -6.68 -12.36 -31.85
CA ARG A 126 -6.68 -10.91 -31.54
C ARG A 126 -5.30 -10.27 -31.39
N THR A 127 -4.26 -10.87 -31.96
CA THR A 127 -2.92 -10.30 -31.91
C THR A 127 -2.61 -9.38 -33.07
N SER A 128 -3.22 -9.61 -34.23
CA SER A 128 -2.91 -8.90 -35.47
C SER A 128 -4.14 -8.29 -36.13
N ASN A 129 -3.93 -7.24 -36.93
CA ASN A 129 -4.95 -6.66 -37.80
C ASN A 129 -5.22 -7.60 -38.99
N GLN A 130 -6.40 -7.47 -39.59
CA GLN A 130 -6.80 -8.20 -40.79
C GLN A 130 -5.99 -7.76 -42.03
N CYS A 131 -6.06 -8.55 -43.11
CA CYS A 131 -5.35 -8.28 -44.35
C CYS A 131 -5.73 -6.91 -44.93
N ILE A 132 -7.03 -6.55 -44.92
CA ILE A 132 -7.54 -5.25 -45.39
C ILE A 132 -6.97 -4.05 -44.61
N PHE A 133 -6.52 -4.28 -43.37
CA PHE A 133 -5.88 -3.28 -42.53
C PHE A 133 -4.35 -3.38 -42.55
N GLY A 134 -3.77 -4.14 -43.47
CA GLY A 134 -2.33 -4.18 -43.71
C GLY A 134 -1.55 -5.02 -42.71
N LEU A 135 -2.21 -5.96 -42.02
CA LEU A 135 -1.60 -6.88 -41.06
C LEU A 135 -0.83 -6.18 -39.92
N GLY A 136 0.02 -6.93 -39.23
CA GLY A 136 0.79 -6.48 -38.08
C GLY A 136 0.01 -6.50 -36.78
N LEU A 137 0.71 -6.32 -35.66
CA LEU A 137 0.13 -6.30 -34.31
C LEU A 137 -1.00 -5.28 -34.20
N THR A 138 -2.04 -5.63 -33.44
CA THR A 138 -3.13 -4.72 -33.11
C THR A 138 -2.63 -3.54 -32.29
N ARG A 139 -3.39 -2.45 -32.26
CA ARG A 139 -3.05 -1.25 -31.48
C ARG A 139 -2.78 -1.55 -30.00
N ASP A 140 -3.52 -2.49 -29.43
CA ASP A 140 -3.38 -2.90 -28.04
C ASP A 140 -2.06 -3.62 -27.76
N LEU A 141 -1.39 -4.15 -28.79
CA LEU A 141 -0.11 -4.85 -28.70
C LEU A 141 1.07 -4.05 -29.29
N GLU A 142 0.87 -2.79 -29.68
CA GLU A 142 1.97 -1.95 -30.21
C GLU A 142 3.12 -1.78 -29.21
N GLU A 143 2.85 -1.83 -27.91
CA GLU A 143 3.88 -1.72 -26.87
C GLU A 143 4.89 -2.88 -26.89
N ILE A 144 4.56 -4.00 -27.55
CA ILE A 144 5.52 -5.11 -27.74
C ILE A 144 6.71 -4.64 -28.56
N TRP A 145 6.48 -4.12 -29.77
CA TRP A 145 7.57 -3.69 -30.64
C TRP A 145 8.27 -2.43 -30.12
N ARG A 146 7.54 -1.53 -29.44
CA ARG A 146 8.14 -0.36 -28.79
C ARG A 146 9.07 -0.75 -27.65
N GLY A 147 8.69 -1.71 -26.81
CA GLY A 147 9.57 -2.24 -25.77
C GLY A 147 10.85 -2.86 -26.36
N LEU A 148 10.71 -3.57 -27.49
CA LEU A 148 11.83 -4.18 -28.19
C LEU A 148 12.80 -3.16 -28.82
N LEU A 149 12.39 -1.90 -29.06
CA LEU A 149 13.29 -0.85 -29.56
C LEU A 149 14.46 -0.56 -28.60
N SER A 150 14.32 -0.90 -27.31
CA SER A 150 15.41 -0.79 -26.35
C SER A 150 16.61 -1.69 -26.70
N LEU A 151 16.39 -2.72 -27.53
CA LEU A 151 17.41 -3.60 -28.06
C LEU A 151 17.91 -3.05 -29.41
N ARG A 152 19.22 -2.92 -29.58
CA ARG A 152 19.82 -2.30 -30.78
C ARG A 152 19.69 -3.23 -32.00
N LYS A 153 19.33 -2.65 -33.16
CA LYS A 153 19.39 -3.23 -34.52
C LYS A 153 18.39 -4.34 -34.86
N LEU A 154 17.22 -4.38 -34.23
CA LEU A 154 16.16 -5.34 -34.61
C LEU A 154 15.27 -4.81 -35.76
N ASN A 155 14.94 -5.67 -36.72
CA ASN A 155 14.05 -5.36 -37.85
C ASN A 155 12.99 -6.44 -38.15
N THR A 156 13.11 -7.62 -37.52
CA THR A 156 12.24 -8.77 -37.77
C THR A 156 11.74 -9.36 -36.46
N LEU A 157 10.42 -9.56 -36.38
CA LEU A 157 9.75 -10.22 -35.27
C LEU A 157 9.26 -11.60 -35.72
N VAL A 158 9.67 -12.66 -35.03
CA VAL A 158 9.14 -14.01 -35.25
C VAL A 158 8.23 -14.39 -34.09
N VAL A 159 6.98 -14.70 -34.40
CA VAL A 159 6.06 -15.39 -33.50
C VAL A 159 6.23 -16.89 -33.73
N ALA A 160 7.02 -17.50 -32.85
CA ALA A 160 7.39 -18.91 -32.94
C ALA A 160 6.29 -19.79 -32.34
N ARG A 161 6.05 -20.96 -32.96
CA ARG A 161 5.12 -21.97 -32.41
C ARG A 161 5.54 -22.43 -31.01
N ASP A 162 6.82 -22.77 -30.88
CA ASP A 162 7.43 -23.33 -29.67
C ASP A 162 8.84 -22.74 -29.47
N GLY A 163 9.39 -22.89 -28.26
CA GLY A 163 10.75 -22.49 -27.91
C GLY A 163 10.82 -21.44 -26.81
N ALA A 164 11.99 -20.83 -26.67
CA ALA A 164 12.25 -19.77 -25.70
C ALA A 164 12.40 -18.41 -26.40
N LEU A 165 12.15 -17.34 -25.64
CA LEU A 165 12.45 -15.98 -26.06
C LEU A 165 13.96 -15.87 -26.36
N ARG A 166 14.31 -15.46 -27.58
CA ARG A 166 15.72 -15.26 -27.95
C ARG A 166 15.88 -14.18 -29.02
N VAL A 167 17.10 -13.67 -29.13
CA VAL A 167 17.50 -12.69 -30.14
C VAL A 167 18.62 -13.30 -30.96
N ASP A 168 18.40 -13.41 -32.27
CA ASP A 168 19.35 -13.95 -33.24
C ASP A 168 19.64 -12.86 -34.28
N GLY A 169 20.75 -12.12 -34.12
CA GLY A 169 21.11 -11.02 -35.01
C GLY A 169 20.13 -9.85 -34.96
N ASP A 170 19.44 -9.56 -36.07
CA ASP A 170 18.42 -8.52 -36.21
C ASP A 170 16.98 -9.04 -35.96
N THR A 171 16.87 -10.32 -35.60
CA THR A 171 15.61 -11.02 -35.46
C THR A 171 15.34 -11.37 -34.00
N VAL A 172 14.16 -11.01 -33.51
CA VAL A 172 13.68 -11.45 -32.19
C VAL A 172 12.63 -12.53 -32.35
N ARG A 173 12.78 -13.62 -31.59
CA ARG A 173 11.88 -14.77 -31.63
C ARG A 173 11.13 -14.85 -30.31
N ILE A 174 9.79 -14.81 -30.39
CA ILE A 174 8.88 -14.79 -29.25
C ILE A 174 7.89 -15.95 -29.41
N PRO A 175 7.77 -16.86 -28.42
CA PRO A 175 6.76 -17.91 -28.46
C PRO A 175 5.34 -17.34 -28.49
N GLU A 176 4.43 -17.97 -29.25
CA GLU A 176 3.01 -17.56 -29.34
C GLU A 176 2.36 -17.51 -27.94
N SER A 177 2.73 -18.42 -27.04
CA SER A 177 2.25 -18.46 -25.65
C SER A 177 2.64 -17.23 -24.83
N GLU A 178 3.81 -16.64 -25.08
CA GLU A 178 4.24 -15.39 -24.43
C GLU A 178 3.49 -14.17 -25.01
N VAL A 179 3.25 -14.16 -26.32
CA VAL A 179 2.40 -13.11 -26.94
C VAL A 179 0.99 -13.16 -26.36
N ASP A 180 0.39 -14.34 -26.21
CA ASP A 180 -0.94 -14.49 -25.59
C ASP A 180 -0.93 -14.08 -24.11
N ARG A 181 0.13 -14.40 -23.36
CA ARG A 181 0.30 -13.98 -21.96
C ARG A 181 0.32 -12.46 -21.83
N ILE A 182 1.09 -11.77 -22.68
CA ILE A 182 1.16 -10.31 -22.73
C ILE A 182 -0.20 -9.72 -23.10
N ARG A 183 -0.85 -10.23 -24.14
CA ARG A 183 -2.19 -9.80 -24.57
C ARG A 183 -3.20 -9.88 -23.42
N ARG A 184 -3.28 -11.02 -22.73
CA ARG A 184 -4.17 -11.18 -21.57
C ARG A 184 -3.82 -10.26 -20.41
N ALA A 185 -2.54 -9.98 -20.20
CA ALA A 185 -2.11 -9.03 -19.18
C ALA A 185 -2.61 -7.61 -19.50
N PHE A 186 -2.40 -7.14 -20.74
CA PHE A 186 -2.88 -5.84 -21.20
C PHE A 186 -4.41 -5.73 -21.12
N GLU A 187 -5.15 -6.74 -21.57
CA GLU A 187 -6.62 -6.74 -21.46
C GLU A 187 -7.13 -6.67 -20.02
N ARG A 188 -6.46 -7.35 -19.08
CA ARG A 188 -6.81 -7.27 -17.65
C ARG A 188 -6.56 -5.87 -17.10
N THR A 189 -5.46 -5.23 -17.49
CA THR A 189 -5.14 -3.85 -17.08
C THR A 189 -6.16 -2.87 -17.65
N THR A 190 -6.45 -2.96 -18.95
CA THR A 190 -7.44 -2.08 -19.61
C THR A 190 -8.83 -2.21 -19.00
N ARG A 191 -9.28 -3.43 -18.68
CA ARG A 191 -10.56 -3.64 -17.99
C ARG A 191 -10.61 -2.93 -16.64
N LYS A 192 -9.57 -3.11 -15.82
CA LYS A 192 -9.49 -2.43 -14.50
C LYS A 192 -9.48 -0.90 -14.64
N MET A 193 -8.72 -0.36 -15.59
CA MET A 193 -8.67 1.08 -15.82
C MET A 193 -10.03 1.66 -16.21
N ARG A 194 -10.83 0.94 -17.01
CA ARG A 194 -12.19 1.36 -17.35
C ARG A 194 -13.10 1.41 -16.12
N ASP A 195 -12.99 0.45 -15.21
CA ASP A 195 -13.80 0.43 -13.99
C ASP A 195 -13.48 1.63 -13.09
N VAL A 196 -12.19 1.93 -12.92
CA VAL A 196 -11.77 3.10 -12.11
C VAL A 196 -12.19 4.41 -12.81
N ALA A 197 -12.02 4.53 -14.12
CA ALA A 197 -12.48 5.70 -14.87
C ALA A 197 -14.01 5.87 -14.78
N LYS A 198 -14.75 4.75 -14.79
CA LYS A 198 -16.21 4.74 -14.58
C LYS A 198 -16.55 5.26 -13.18
N GLN A 199 -15.86 4.79 -12.14
CA GLN A 199 -16.06 5.29 -10.78
C GLN A 199 -15.75 6.78 -10.66
N ALA A 200 -14.63 7.24 -11.23
CA ALA A 200 -14.26 8.66 -11.24
C ALA A 200 -15.34 9.53 -11.91
N ARG A 201 -15.86 9.09 -13.05
CA ARG A 201 -16.97 9.78 -13.75
C ARG A 201 -18.25 9.82 -12.92
N VAL A 202 -18.60 8.72 -12.25
CA VAL A 202 -19.77 8.65 -11.36
C VAL A 202 -19.61 9.61 -10.18
N THR A 203 -18.43 9.63 -9.55
CA THR A 203 -18.12 10.57 -8.45
C THR A 203 -18.18 12.01 -8.92
N HIS A 204 -17.63 12.32 -10.10
CA HIS A 204 -17.69 13.66 -10.66
C HIS A 204 -19.14 14.11 -10.92
N ILE A 205 -19.97 13.26 -11.54
CA ILE A 205 -21.40 13.55 -11.75
C ILE A 205 -22.11 13.77 -10.40
N ARG A 206 -21.83 12.92 -9.40
CA ARG A 206 -22.43 13.07 -8.07
C ARG A 206 -22.08 14.43 -7.46
N ASN A 207 -20.82 14.83 -7.47
CA ASN A 207 -20.38 16.07 -6.84
C ASN A 207 -20.80 17.32 -7.62
N ALA A 208 -20.68 17.28 -8.95
CA ALA A 208 -20.94 18.45 -9.79
C ALA A 208 -22.43 18.69 -10.05
N LEU A 209 -23.26 17.64 -10.08
CA LEU A 209 -24.69 17.74 -10.39
C LEU A 209 -25.58 17.33 -9.22
N LEU A 210 -25.38 16.16 -8.62
CA LEU A 210 -26.35 15.63 -7.65
C LEU A 210 -26.27 16.31 -6.28
N ALA A 211 -25.06 16.58 -5.79
CA ALA A 211 -24.85 17.21 -4.48
C ALA A 211 -25.40 18.65 -4.40
N PRO A 212 -25.26 19.51 -5.45
CA PRO A 212 -25.94 20.80 -5.48
C PRO A 212 -27.48 20.70 -5.55
N LEU A 213 -28.02 19.66 -6.20
CA LEU A 213 -29.46 19.50 -6.38
C LEU A 213 -30.16 18.93 -5.15
N ASP A 214 -29.54 17.98 -4.44
CA ASP A 214 -30.08 17.37 -3.22
C ASP A 214 -28.92 16.91 -2.31
N PRO A 215 -28.36 17.82 -1.50
CA PRO A 215 -27.19 17.55 -0.68
C PRO A 215 -27.46 16.56 0.46
N LYS A 216 -28.71 16.47 0.94
CA LYS A 216 -29.08 15.53 2.01
C LYS A 216 -29.06 14.09 1.50
N ARG A 217 -29.54 13.85 0.28
CA ARG A 217 -29.55 12.52 -0.34
C ARG A 217 -28.22 12.16 -1.01
N PHE A 218 -27.53 13.16 -1.55
CA PHE A 218 -26.29 12.97 -2.30
C PHE A 218 -25.15 13.84 -1.75
N PRO A 219 -24.63 13.54 -0.54
CA PRO A 219 -23.49 14.27 -0.02
C PRO A 219 -22.27 14.16 -0.97
N PRO A 220 -21.50 15.26 -1.12
CA PRO A 220 -20.33 15.29 -1.98
C PRO A 220 -19.23 14.36 -1.44
N ILE A 221 -18.55 13.66 -2.35
CA ILE A 221 -17.47 12.74 -2.04
C ILE A 221 -16.14 13.45 -2.26
N VAL A 222 -15.38 13.70 -1.19
CA VAL A 222 -14.04 14.32 -1.28
C VAL A 222 -12.97 13.23 -1.32
N GLN A 223 -12.08 13.27 -2.32
CA GLN A 223 -10.89 12.42 -2.38
C GLN A 223 -9.63 13.28 -2.27
N VAL A 224 -8.75 12.91 -1.35
CA VAL A 224 -7.51 13.65 -1.02
C VAL A 224 -6.32 12.75 -1.29
N ASN A 225 -5.25 13.28 -1.89
CA ASN A 225 -4.01 12.53 -2.07
C ASN A 225 -3.23 12.41 -0.74
N PRO A 226 -2.14 11.61 -0.69
CA PRO A 226 -1.25 11.53 0.46
C PRO A 226 -0.51 12.82 0.81
N GLU A 227 -0.77 13.94 0.14
CA GLU A 227 -0.20 15.26 0.46
C GLU A 227 -1.25 16.26 0.97
N GLY A 228 -2.52 15.86 1.13
CA GLY A 228 -3.58 16.74 1.63
C GLY A 228 -4.20 17.65 0.57
N GLN A 229 -3.83 17.51 -0.71
CA GLN A 229 -4.38 18.29 -1.80
C GLN A 229 -5.67 17.64 -2.35
N LEU A 230 -6.63 18.48 -2.72
CA LEU A 230 -7.77 18.09 -3.56
C LEU A 230 -7.22 17.61 -4.90
N VAL A 231 -7.24 16.30 -5.11
CA VAL A 231 -6.74 15.71 -6.36
C VAL A 231 -7.92 15.21 -7.17
N GLU A 232 -8.09 15.84 -8.34
CA GLU A 232 -8.72 15.20 -9.49
C GLU A 232 -8.04 13.84 -9.71
N VAL A 233 -8.83 12.79 -9.50
CA VAL A 233 -8.49 11.36 -9.51
C VAL A 233 -7.19 11.02 -10.26
N ARG A 234 -6.09 10.83 -9.52
CA ARG A 234 -4.96 10.04 -9.99
C ARG A 234 -5.29 8.56 -9.82
N LEU A 235 -5.59 7.91 -10.94
CA LEU A 235 -5.85 6.49 -11.05
C LEU A 235 -4.57 5.68 -10.78
N ASP A 236 -4.38 5.23 -9.54
CA ASP A 236 -3.61 4.02 -9.32
C ASP A 236 -4.11 3.25 -8.09
N ARG A 237 -4.22 1.93 -8.24
CA ARG A 237 -4.40 0.84 -7.24
C ARG A 237 -5.60 -0.09 -7.52
N GLY A 238 -5.31 -1.17 -8.23
CA GLY A 238 -6.07 -2.42 -8.15
C GLY A 238 -5.68 -3.25 -6.92
N ARG A 239 -6.66 -3.97 -6.34
CA ARG A 239 -6.55 -4.97 -5.26
C ARG A 239 -5.47 -4.66 -4.21
N GLN A 240 -5.87 -3.97 -3.14
CA GLN A 240 -4.99 -3.70 -2.01
C GLN A 240 -4.49 -5.02 -1.40
N ASN A 241 -3.21 -5.34 -1.67
CA ASN A 241 -2.43 -6.21 -0.82
C ASN A 241 -2.39 -5.58 0.59
N LYS A 242 -2.49 -6.37 1.68
CA LYS A 242 -2.52 -5.82 3.06
C LYS A 242 -1.36 -4.85 3.31
N ASP A 243 -0.21 -5.09 2.67
CA ASP A 243 0.98 -4.25 2.75
C ASP A 243 0.84 -2.91 2.00
N ALA A 244 0.16 -2.88 0.85
CA ALA A 244 -0.12 -1.65 0.12
C ALA A 244 -1.15 -0.78 0.86
N ALA A 245 -2.15 -1.40 1.49
CA ALA A 245 -3.10 -0.72 2.38
C ALA A 245 -2.40 -0.14 3.62
N ARG A 246 -1.46 -0.89 4.20
CA ARG A 246 -0.64 -0.44 5.34
C ARG A 246 0.28 0.71 4.94
N SER A 247 0.91 0.63 3.77
CA SER A 247 1.76 1.70 3.24
C SER A 247 0.96 2.96 2.90
N GLY A 248 -0.27 2.81 2.39
CA GLY A 248 -1.19 3.93 2.16
C GLY A 248 -1.56 4.64 3.46
N ARG A 249 -2.00 3.90 4.49
CA ARG A 249 -2.29 4.45 5.82
C ARG A 249 -1.08 5.13 6.45
N LYS A 250 0.12 4.55 6.30
CA LYS A 250 1.37 5.16 6.78
C LYS A 250 1.69 6.47 6.05
N ALA A 251 1.39 6.56 4.75
CA ALA A 251 1.55 7.78 3.99
C ALA A 251 0.56 8.87 4.44
N THR A 252 -0.70 8.53 4.70
CA THR A 252 -1.69 9.46 5.27
C THR A 252 -1.25 10.02 6.62
N VAL A 253 -0.79 9.17 7.54
CA VAL A 253 -0.26 9.64 8.84
C VAL A 253 0.97 10.53 8.65
N LYS A 254 1.82 10.24 7.66
CA LYS A 254 2.99 11.09 7.32
C LYS A 254 2.55 12.45 6.77
N ALA A 255 1.49 12.49 5.97
CA ALA A 255 0.90 13.71 5.44
C ALA A 255 0.39 14.62 6.55
N VAL A 256 -0.44 14.07 7.44
CA VAL A 256 -0.96 14.79 8.62
C VAL A 256 0.21 15.32 9.43
N ARG A 257 1.22 14.47 9.73
CA ARG A 257 2.43 14.88 10.46
C ARG A 257 3.18 16.03 9.79
N ALA A 258 3.31 16.02 8.47
CA ALA A 258 4.02 17.06 7.72
C ALA A 258 3.29 18.42 7.76
N ASN A 259 1.97 18.39 7.93
CA ASN A 259 1.12 19.58 7.93
C ASN A 259 0.60 19.99 9.32
N VAL A 260 1.10 19.40 10.42
CA VAL A 260 0.58 19.69 11.78
C VAL A 260 0.65 21.16 12.13
N GLU A 261 1.74 21.85 11.82
CA GLU A 261 1.90 23.28 12.13
C GLU A 261 0.90 24.14 11.33
N THR A 262 0.64 23.78 10.07
CA THR A 262 -0.38 24.45 9.24
C THR A 262 -1.79 24.16 9.76
N LEU A 263 -2.10 22.91 10.09
CA LEU A 263 -3.38 22.53 10.69
C LEU A 263 -3.61 23.25 12.02
N ALA A 264 -2.59 23.40 12.85
CA ALA A 264 -2.69 24.14 14.10
C ALA A 264 -2.99 25.64 13.89
N ALA A 265 -2.54 26.23 12.77
CA ALA A 265 -2.79 27.63 12.44
C ALA A 265 -4.12 27.86 11.72
N GLU A 266 -4.52 26.95 10.83
CA GLU A 266 -5.66 27.13 9.92
C GLU A 266 -6.93 26.40 10.37
N ALA A 267 -6.81 25.30 11.12
CA ALA A 267 -7.90 24.42 11.57
C ALA A 267 -7.64 23.86 12.99
N PRO A 268 -7.51 24.73 14.00
CA PRO A 268 -7.10 24.33 15.36
C PRO A 268 -8.13 23.43 16.05
N GLU A 269 -9.43 23.65 15.82
CA GLU A 269 -10.50 22.85 16.44
C GLU A 269 -10.47 21.41 15.90
N GLU A 270 -10.38 21.23 14.59
CA GLU A 270 -10.31 19.92 13.94
C GLU A 270 -9.04 19.15 14.33
N LEU A 271 -7.92 19.85 14.53
CA LEU A 271 -6.69 19.22 15.00
C LEU A 271 -6.82 18.75 16.46
N ILE A 272 -7.49 19.53 17.32
CA ILE A 272 -7.78 19.15 18.71
C ILE A 272 -8.72 17.94 18.76
N GLU A 273 -9.78 17.94 17.95
CA GLU A 273 -10.69 16.81 17.85
C GLU A 273 -9.95 15.54 17.38
N LEU A 274 -9.15 15.64 16.32
CA LEU A 274 -8.34 14.53 15.83
C LEU A 274 -7.36 14.02 16.90
N HIS A 275 -6.72 14.93 17.65
CA HIS A 275 -5.83 14.56 18.74
C HIS A 275 -6.58 13.79 19.83
N ALA A 276 -7.75 14.27 20.26
CA ALA A 276 -8.60 13.60 21.25
C ALA A 276 -9.07 12.21 20.76
N GLU A 277 -9.44 12.08 19.48
CA GLU A 277 -9.79 10.78 18.89
C GLU A 277 -8.61 9.79 18.90
N ILE A 278 -7.41 10.26 18.55
CA ILE A 278 -6.19 9.45 18.58
C ILE A 278 -5.90 8.99 20.01
N GLU A 279 -5.96 9.90 20.99
CA GLU A 279 -5.74 9.57 22.40
C GLU A 279 -6.73 8.53 22.89
N ARG A 280 -8.03 8.71 22.62
CA ARG A 280 -9.08 7.77 23.00
C ARG A 280 -8.87 6.38 22.42
N VAL A 281 -8.60 6.28 21.10
CA VAL A 281 -8.40 4.99 20.44
C VAL A 281 -7.12 4.31 20.93
N THR A 282 -6.04 5.06 21.13
CA THR A 282 -4.77 4.50 21.61
C THR A 282 -4.85 4.05 23.06
N LEU A 283 -5.56 4.80 23.93
CA LEU A 283 -5.82 4.41 25.30
C LEU A 283 -6.68 3.14 25.38
N ALA A 284 -7.75 3.04 24.59
CA ALA A 284 -8.59 1.85 24.54
C ALA A 284 -7.79 0.59 24.15
N GLN A 285 -6.99 0.67 23.08
CA GLN A 285 -6.11 -0.45 22.68
C GLN A 285 -5.07 -0.81 23.75
N MET A 286 -4.63 0.17 24.52
CA MET A 286 -3.70 -0.06 25.61
C MET A 286 -4.35 -0.76 26.80
N ILE A 287 -5.57 -0.37 27.16
CA ILE A 287 -6.38 -1.02 28.19
C ILE A 287 -6.62 -2.48 27.81
N GLU A 288 -7.06 -2.76 26.58
CA GLU A 288 -7.25 -4.13 26.07
C GLU A 288 -5.96 -4.96 26.20
N LYS A 289 -4.83 -4.38 25.81
CA LYS A 289 -3.53 -5.05 25.93
C LYS A 289 -3.14 -5.29 27.39
N TYR A 290 -3.39 -4.34 28.29
CA TYR A 290 -3.13 -4.47 29.72
C TYR A 290 -3.94 -5.63 30.30
N GLU A 291 -5.24 -5.69 29.99
CA GLU A 291 -6.14 -6.77 30.42
C GLU A 291 -5.70 -8.14 29.90
N ASP A 292 -5.32 -8.22 28.62
CA ASP A 292 -4.75 -9.44 28.03
C ASP A 292 -3.45 -9.87 28.71
N MET A 293 -2.58 -8.93 29.08
CA MET A 293 -1.35 -9.23 29.82
C MET A 293 -1.63 -9.77 31.23
N LEU A 294 -2.65 -9.25 31.93
CA LEU A 294 -3.06 -9.75 33.25
C LEU A 294 -3.48 -11.23 33.21
N GLN A 295 -4.07 -11.69 32.11
CA GLN A 295 -4.53 -13.08 31.97
C GLN A 295 -3.40 -14.08 31.66
N LYS A 296 -2.21 -13.61 31.28
CA LYS A 296 -1.14 -14.46 30.72
C LYS A 296 -0.05 -14.88 31.72
N GLY A 297 -0.14 -14.45 32.98
CA GLY A 297 0.86 -14.81 34.00
C GLY A 297 2.29 -14.42 33.60
N LEU A 298 2.45 -13.23 33.01
CA LEU A 298 3.71 -12.79 32.43
C LEU A 298 4.77 -12.48 33.51
N PRO A 299 6.07 -12.70 33.20
CA PRO A 299 7.15 -12.38 34.13
C PRO A 299 7.31 -10.86 34.33
N GLU A 300 7.94 -10.47 35.43
CA GLU A 300 8.20 -9.07 35.80
C GLU A 300 8.85 -8.25 34.67
N THR A 301 9.83 -8.83 33.97
CA THR A 301 10.50 -8.17 32.82
C THR A 301 9.55 -7.81 31.67
N ALA A 302 8.46 -8.57 31.47
CA ALA A 302 7.46 -8.23 30.47
C ALA A 302 6.65 -7.00 30.90
N TRP A 303 6.34 -6.88 32.19
CA TRP A 303 5.68 -5.70 32.77
C TRP A 303 6.58 -4.47 32.78
N GLN A 304 7.85 -4.60 33.16
CA GLN A 304 8.85 -3.53 33.06
C GLN A 304 8.92 -2.98 31.63
N LYS A 305 9.08 -3.86 30.61
CA LYS A 305 9.09 -3.43 29.19
C LYS A 305 7.77 -2.79 28.74
N PHE A 306 6.65 -3.19 29.33
CA PHE A 306 5.36 -2.59 29.03
C PHE A 306 5.25 -1.18 29.61
N PHE A 307 5.62 -0.97 30.88
CA PHE A 307 5.62 0.35 31.51
C PHE A 307 6.67 1.29 30.91
N GLU A 308 7.84 0.80 30.53
CA GLU A 308 8.86 1.60 29.84
C GLU A 308 8.31 2.20 28.53
N ARG A 309 7.58 1.41 27.74
CA ARG A 309 6.96 1.86 26.49
C ARG A 309 5.76 2.76 26.70
N ASN A 310 5.12 2.67 27.86
CA ASN A 310 3.89 3.39 28.20
C ASN A 310 4.08 4.15 29.53
N ILE A 311 5.15 4.95 29.60
CA ILE A 311 5.58 5.57 30.85
C ILE A 311 4.50 6.45 31.51
N PHE A 312 3.58 7.00 30.71
CA PHE A 312 2.48 7.81 31.22
C PHE A 312 1.63 7.05 32.24
N ILE A 313 1.51 5.71 32.15
CA ILE A 313 0.77 4.92 33.14
C ILE A 313 1.39 5.09 34.53
N LEU A 314 2.72 5.09 34.63
CA LEU A 314 3.41 5.33 35.89
C LEU A 314 3.21 6.77 36.38
N THR A 315 3.07 7.73 35.46
CA THR A 315 2.81 9.13 35.84
C THR A 315 1.45 9.30 36.56
N MET A 316 0.47 8.43 36.31
CA MET A 316 -0.85 8.46 36.96
C MET A 316 -0.83 8.06 38.45
N ILE A 317 0.30 7.56 38.94
CA ILE A 317 0.54 7.29 40.36
C ILE A 317 0.83 8.61 41.09
N PHE A 318 1.41 9.59 40.40
CA PHE A 318 1.87 10.83 41.00
C PHE A 318 0.85 11.95 40.83
N ALA A 319 0.69 12.75 41.88
CA ALA A 319 -0.15 13.96 41.83
C ALA A 319 0.49 15.09 41.00
N ARG A 320 1.76 14.97 40.64
CA ARG A 320 2.53 15.95 39.88
C ARG A 320 3.17 15.30 38.66
N PRO A 321 3.38 16.03 37.55
CA PRO A 321 4.05 15.50 36.37
C PRO A 321 5.47 15.05 36.70
N VAL A 322 5.79 13.82 36.29
CA VAL A 322 7.13 13.22 36.41
C VAL A 322 7.67 12.85 35.03
N ARG A 323 8.99 12.89 34.85
CA ARG A 323 9.70 12.33 33.69
C ARG A 323 10.52 11.12 34.11
N LEU A 324 10.65 10.16 33.22
CA LEU A 324 11.60 9.06 33.38
C LEU A 324 13.04 9.58 33.27
N LEU A 325 13.89 9.21 34.22
CA LEU A 325 15.33 9.45 34.18
C LEU A 325 16.08 8.22 33.69
N HIS A 326 15.83 7.06 34.31
CA HIS A 326 16.50 5.81 33.97
C HIS A 326 15.59 4.61 34.19
N THR A 327 15.74 3.61 33.32
CA THR A 327 15.32 2.22 33.57
C THR A 327 16.52 1.44 34.12
N GLN A 328 16.27 0.46 34.99
CA GLN A 328 17.32 -0.37 35.63
C GLN A 328 18.45 0.48 36.24
N PHE A 329 18.07 1.49 37.03
CA PHE A 329 19.03 2.44 37.59
C PHE A 329 19.87 1.80 38.69
N HIS A 330 21.13 2.23 38.82
CA HIS A 330 22.02 1.76 39.87
C HIS A 330 21.98 2.71 41.07
N ALA A 331 21.28 2.32 42.13
CA ALA A 331 21.34 3.02 43.43
C ALA A 331 22.75 2.90 44.04
N GLN A 332 23.37 1.74 43.86
CA GLN A 332 24.75 1.43 44.22
C GLN A 332 25.42 0.72 43.04
N GLY A 333 26.63 1.17 42.67
CA GLY A 333 27.45 0.49 41.67
C GLY A 333 27.92 -0.88 42.17
N GLY A 334 28.04 -1.85 41.26
CA GLY A 334 28.63 -3.15 41.58
C GLY A 334 30.15 -3.09 41.75
N GLY A 335 30.70 -4.11 42.40
CA GLY A 335 32.13 -4.42 42.33
C GLY A 335 32.58 -4.79 40.91
N LEU A 336 33.85 -5.17 40.75
CA LEU A 336 34.44 -5.49 39.44
C LEU A 336 33.75 -6.66 38.71
N ASP A 337 33.10 -7.56 39.45
CA ASP A 337 32.32 -8.69 38.97
C ASP A 337 30.80 -8.40 38.92
N GLY A 338 30.39 -7.16 39.18
CA GLY A 338 28.99 -6.74 39.26
C GLY A 338 28.30 -7.08 40.59
N THR A 339 28.97 -7.78 41.51
CA THR A 339 28.37 -8.14 42.80
C THR A 339 28.13 -6.91 43.68
N GLY A 340 27.08 -6.95 44.49
CA GLY A 340 26.71 -5.84 45.37
C GLY A 340 26.01 -4.67 44.67
N ALA A 341 25.81 -4.72 43.34
CA ALA A 341 25.01 -3.72 42.63
C ALA A 341 23.58 -3.71 43.17
N GLN A 342 23.05 -2.51 43.40
CA GLN A 342 21.65 -2.31 43.75
C GLN A 342 20.95 -1.67 42.59
N ILE A 343 20.19 -2.48 41.85
CA ILE A 343 19.50 -2.08 40.62
C ILE A 343 18.01 -1.97 40.95
N GLY A 344 17.38 -0.87 40.56
CA GLY A 344 15.93 -0.68 40.66
C GLY A 344 15.30 -0.41 39.31
N ASP A 345 13.99 -0.63 39.20
CA ASP A 345 13.34 -0.71 37.88
C ASP A 345 13.22 0.66 37.18
N PHE A 346 12.67 1.66 37.86
CA PHE A 346 12.52 3.00 37.31
C PHE A 346 12.91 4.08 38.30
N LEU A 347 13.69 5.05 37.82
CA LEU A 347 13.93 6.31 38.51
C LEU A 347 13.27 7.43 37.71
N LEU A 348 12.40 8.19 38.36
CA LEU A 348 11.69 9.33 37.80
C LEU A 348 12.04 10.61 38.56
N ALA A 349 11.81 11.76 37.93
CA ALA A 349 11.92 13.06 38.58
C ALA A 349 10.77 13.98 38.23
N GLU A 350 10.32 14.76 39.22
CA GLU A 350 9.40 15.87 39.03
C GLU A 350 10.13 17.10 38.48
N LYS A 351 9.36 18.13 38.09
CA LYS A 351 9.89 19.47 37.90
C LYS A 351 10.22 20.07 39.28
N GLY A 352 11.47 19.91 39.72
CA GLY A 352 11.97 20.36 41.02
C GLY A 352 12.89 19.32 41.65
N PHE A 353 13.03 19.37 42.98
CA PHE A 353 13.96 18.50 43.70
C PHE A 353 13.53 17.04 43.82
N ALA A 354 12.23 16.75 43.68
CA ALA A 354 11.67 15.45 43.97
C ALA A 354 11.98 14.38 42.90
N MET A 355 12.35 13.20 43.37
CA MET A 355 12.51 11.98 42.57
C MET A 355 11.54 10.91 43.04
N ALA A 356 11.32 9.91 42.20
CA ALA A 356 10.58 8.72 42.56
C ALA A 356 11.29 7.45 42.11
N ILE A 357 11.33 6.46 42.99
CA ILE A 357 11.76 5.10 42.67
C ILE A 357 10.50 4.25 42.54
N VAL A 358 10.35 3.57 41.41
CA VAL A 358 9.27 2.61 41.20
C VAL A 358 9.89 1.23 41.07
N GLU A 359 9.46 0.32 41.93
CA GLU A 359 9.78 -1.10 41.92
C GLU A 359 8.54 -1.88 41.48
N ILE A 360 8.69 -2.82 40.55
CA ILE A 360 7.58 -3.58 39.98
C ILE A 360 7.75 -5.05 40.35
N LYS A 361 6.68 -5.66 40.88
CA LYS A 361 6.53 -7.12 40.99
C LYS A 361 5.45 -7.59 40.04
N THR A 362 5.10 -8.88 40.08
CA THR A 362 4.08 -9.42 39.17
C THR A 362 2.66 -9.19 39.71
N PRO A 363 1.64 -9.18 38.85
CA PRO A 363 0.25 -9.20 39.31
C PRO A 363 -0.11 -10.45 40.12
N ALA A 364 0.63 -11.55 39.93
CA ALA A 364 0.44 -12.80 40.66
C ALA A 364 1.15 -12.81 42.03
N SER A 365 1.95 -11.79 42.35
CA SER A 365 2.67 -11.72 43.61
C SER A 365 1.68 -11.58 44.79
N PRO A 366 1.77 -12.46 45.80
CA PRO A 366 0.88 -12.41 46.95
C PRO A 366 1.09 -11.11 47.74
N LEU A 367 -0.02 -10.46 48.13
CA LEU A 367 0.01 -9.26 48.97
C LEU A 367 0.09 -9.62 50.46
N LEU A 368 -0.62 -10.66 50.87
CA LEU A 368 -0.74 -11.10 52.25
C LEU A 368 -0.52 -12.60 52.35
N ARG A 369 -0.10 -13.05 53.52
CA ARG A 369 0.00 -14.47 53.83
C ARG A 369 -1.38 -15.14 53.75
N PRO A 370 -1.46 -16.40 53.30
CA PRO A 370 -2.75 -17.08 53.13
C PRO A 370 -3.46 -17.39 54.46
N LYS A 371 -2.72 -17.48 55.57
CA LYS A 371 -3.27 -17.75 56.90
C LYS A 371 -3.28 -16.48 57.74
N ALA A 372 -4.41 -16.22 58.37
CA ALA A 372 -4.54 -15.16 59.35
C ALA A 372 -3.56 -15.34 60.53
N TYR A 373 -3.05 -14.23 61.02
CA TYR A 373 -2.19 -14.14 62.18
C TYR A 373 -3.01 -14.28 63.46
N ARG A 374 -2.82 -15.39 64.19
CA ARG A 374 -3.45 -15.71 65.49
C ARG A 374 -4.99 -15.72 65.51
N ASN A 375 -5.64 -14.55 65.48
CA ASN A 375 -7.05 -14.34 65.82
C ASN A 375 -8.00 -14.29 64.60
N ARG A 376 -7.62 -14.91 63.48
CA ARG A 376 -8.44 -15.06 62.24
C ARG A 376 -8.80 -13.78 61.48
N GLU A 377 -8.64 -12.61 62.08
CA GLU A 377 -9.06 -11.33 61.50
C GLU A 377 -7.91 -10.52 60.88
N VAL A 378 -6.68 -10.75 61.33
CA VAL A 378 -5.51 -9.99 60.88
C VAL A 378 -4.67 -10.84 59.94
N PHE A 379 -4.30 -10.29 58.79
CA PHE A 379 -3.42 -10.95 57.83
C PHE A 379 -2.10 -10.19 57.72
N ALA A 380 -0.98 -10.89 57.88
CA ALA A 380 0.34 -10.28 57.74
C ALA A 380 0.71 -10.11 56.26
N PRO A 381 1.51 -9.09 55.90
CA PRO A 381 2.04 -8.95 54.54
C PRO A 381 2.86 -10.19 54.15
N ASP A 382 2.80 -10.52 52.88
CA ASP A 382 3.61 -11.59 52.32
C ASP A 382 5.10 -11.19 52.26
N GLU A 383 5.99 -12.18 52.09
CA GLU A 383 7.43 -11.93 51.92
C GLU A 383 7.72 -11.16 50.64
N ASP A 384 6.96 -11.37 49.57
CA ASP A 384 7.11 -10.63 48.32
C ASP A 384 6.81 -9.14 48.51
N LEU A 385 5.68 -8.81 49.14
CA LEU A 385 5.28 -7.42 49.39
C LEU A 385 6.25 -6.73 50.37
N SER A 386 6.54 -7.38 51.51
CA SER A 386 7.44 -6.80 52.53
C SER A 386 8.88 -6.70 52.02
N GLY A 387 9.33 -7.64 51.19
CA GLY A 387 10.60 -7.62 50.49
C GLY A 387 10.70 -6.47 49.50
N ALA A 388 9.68 -6.26 48.66
CA ALA A 388 9.65 -5.14 47.70
C ALA A 388 9.67 -3.76 48.40
N VAL A 389 8.90 -3.61 49.49
CA VAL A 389 8.93 -2.39 50.33
C VAL A 389 10.32 -2.16 50.92
N SER A 390 10.96 -3.21 51.43
CA SER A 390 12.31 -3.11 51.99
C SER A 390 13.36 -2.80 50.91
N GLN A 391 13.20 -3.37 49.72
CA GLN A 391 14.09 -3.18 48.57
C GLN A 391 14.07 -1.72 48.10
N VAL A 392 12.89 -1.12 47.91
CA VAL A 392 12.79 0.26 47.43
C VAL A 392 13.31 1.27 48.46
N LEU A 393 13.08 1.02 49.76
CA LEU A 393 13.65 1.84 50.84
C LEU A 393 15.18 1.70 50.92
N TYR A 394 15.71 0.51 50.68
CA TYR A 394 17.15 0.30 50.62
C TYR A 394 17.77 1.02 49.42
N GLN A 395 17.15 0.94 48.24
CA GLN A 395 17.56 1.69 47.05
C GLN A 395 17.55 3.21 47.31
N GLN A 396 16.50 3.73 47.95
CA GLN A 396 16.44 5.13 48.38
C GLN A 396 17.62 5.50 49.29
N SER A 397 17.89 4.70 50.33
CA SER A 397 19.02 4.93 51.24
C SER A 397 20.35 4.93 50.49
N LYS A 398 20.51 4.03 49.51
CA LYS A 398 21.75 3.95 48.71
C LYS A 398 21.92 5.13 47.77
N ILE A 399 20.86 5.67 47.19
CA ILE A 399 20.95 6.94 46.46
C ILE A 399 21.38 8.07 47.39
N HIS A 400 20.83 8.09 48.62
CA HIS A 400 21.16 9.10 49.61
C HIS A 400 22.64 9.05 50.04
N GLU A 401 23.14 7.86 50.41
CA GLU A 401 24.54 7.63 50.78
C GLU A 401 25.51 7.98 49.64
N ASN A 402 25.15 7.63 48.40
CA ASN A 402 26.02 7.79 47.23
C ASN A 402 25.74 9.06 46.42
N TRP A 403 25.00 10.04 46.99
CA TRP A 403 24.50 11.19 46.23
C TRP A 403 25.60 12.02 45.55
N LEU A 404 26.76 12.17 46.19
CA LEU A 404 27.88 12.93 45.62
C LEU A 404 28.39 12.33 44.29
N ILE A 405 28.27 11.01 44.13
CA ILE A 405 28.62 10.30 42.90
C ILE A 405 27.52 10.48 41.85
N HIS A 406 26.25 10.47 42.27
CA HIS A 406 25.10 10.57 41.36
C HIS A 406 24.85 12.00 40.85
N ARG A 407 25.03 13.02 41.70
CA ARG A 407 24.70 14.43 41.39
C ARG A 407 25.51 15.04 40.24
N VAL A 408 26.64 14.42 39.87
CA VAL A 408 27.47 14.90 38.74
C VAL A 408 26.81 14.63 37.39
N ARG A 409 25.77 13.78 37.36
CA ARG A 409 24.99 13.50 36.16
C ARG A 409 24.10 14.70 35.83
N PRO A 410 24.13 15.23 34.59
CA PRO A 410 23.32 16.38 34.20
C PRO A 410 21.82 16.21 34.49
N GLU A 411 21.30 15.00 34.36
CA GLU A 411 19.87 14.72 34.50
C GLU A 411 19.37 14.85 35.95
N LEU A 412 20.28 14.78 36.93
CA LEU A 412 20.04 14.84 38.38
C LEU A 412 20.44 16.17 39.02
N GLN A 413 20.91 17.14 38.24
CA GLN A 413 21.42 18.43 38.74
C GLN A 413 20.39 19.19 39.59
N ASP A 414 19.13 19.14 39.16
CA ASP A 414 18.00 19.78 39.82
C ASP A 414 17.30 18.89 40.85
N SER A 415 17.77 17.66 41.07
CA SER A 415 17.18 16.72 42.03
C SER A 415 17.89 16.76 43.38
N ARG A 416 17.24 16.26 44.44
CA ARG A 416 17.83 16.14 45.78
C ARG A 416 17.51 14.80 46.43
N PRO A 417 18.45 14.20 47.17
CA PRO A 417 18.30 12.85 47.71
C PRO A 417 17.39 12.78 48.95
N ASP A 418 17.05 13.93 49.53
CA ASP A 418 16.09 14.08 50.63
C ASP A 418 14.63 14.06 50.15
N ALA A 419 14.38 14.25 48.86
CA ALA A 419 13.05 14.29 48.27
C ALA A 419 12.84 13.07 47.35
N ILE A 420 12.88 11.84 47.89
CA ILE A 420 12.65 10.62 47.11
C ILE A 420 11.37 9.94 47.60
N LYS A 421 10.39 9.79 46.71
CA LYS A 421 9.19 8.97 46.94
C LYS A 421 9.44 7.54 46.45
N CYS A 422 9.03 6.55 47.22
CA CYS A 422 9.11 5.15 46.81
C CYS A 422 7.72 4.66 46.40
N VAL A 423 7.67 3.84 45.35
CA VAL A 423 6.44 3.23 44.84
C VAL A 423 6.71 1.75 44.58
N VAL A 424 5.78 0.90 45.00
CA VAL A 424 5.77 -0.53 44.69
C VAL A 424 4.48 -0.85 43.93
N ILE A 425 4.63 -1.42 42.73
CA ILE A 425 3.52 -1.93 41.92
C ILE A 425 3.50 -3.44 42.05
N THR A 426 2.48 -4.02 42.70
CA THR A 426 2.45 -5.46 42.99
C THR A 426 1.05 -5.99 43.19
N GLY A 427 0.82 -7.25 42.78
CA GLY A 427 -0.39 -7.99 43.08
C GLY A 427 -1.69 -7.43 42.47
N MET A 428 -2.80 -7.98 42.93
CA MET A 428 -4.18 -7.60 42.59
C MET A 428 -4.97 -7.34 43.87
N LEU A 429 -5.97 -6.45 43.86
CA LEU A 429 -6.78 -6.22 45.05
C LEU A 429 -7.46 -7.50 45.54
N LEU A 430 -7.45 -7.64 46.86
CA LEU A 430 -8.03 -8.79 47.55
C LEU A 430 -9.56 -8.68 47.54
N LYS A 431 -10.23 -9.77 47.16
CA LYS A 431 -11.70 -9.84 47.11
C LYS A 431 -12.32 -10.04 48.50
N ASP A 432 -11.60 -10.71 49.39
CA ASP A 432 -12.03 -10.90 50.79
C ASP A 432 -11.89 -9.59 51.57
N GLU A 433 -12.95 -9.20 52.27
CA GLU A 433 -13.02 -7.91 52.96
C GLU A 433 -12.00 -7.79 54.09
N MET A 434 -11.75 -8.87 54.85
CA MET A 434 -10.83 -8.86 55.99
C MET A 434 -9.37 -8.81 55.54
N GLN A 435 -9.04 -9.57 54.49
CA GLN A 435 -7.75 -9.48 53.82
C GLN A 435 -7.55 -8.10 53.22
N ARG A 436 -8.54 -7.56 52.49
CA ARG A 436 -8.47 -6.20 51.93
C ARG A 436 -8.24 -5.17 53.02
N ARG A 437 -8.98 -5.24 54.13
CA ARG A 437 -8.78 -4.34 55.29
C ARG A 437 -7.36 -4.43 55.85
N SER A 438 -6.80 -5.64 55.99
CA SER A 438 -5.42 -5.83 56.47
C SER A 438 -4.39 -5.21 55.50
N PHE A 439 -4.59 -5.38 54.19
CA PHE A 439 -3.75 -4.76 53.16
C PHE A 439 -3.84 -3.23 53.19
N GLU A 440 -5.04 -2.67 53.27
CA GLU A 440 -5.27 -1.22 53.38
C GLU A 440 -4.57 -0.62 54.60
N VAL A 441 -4.69 -1.26 55.76
CA VAL A 441 -4.01 -0.82 56.99
C VAL A 441 -2.49 -0.86 56.81
N PHE A 442 -1.95 -1.95 56.22
CA PHE A 442 -0.52 -2.10 56.00
C PHE A 442 0.03 -1.03 55.03
N ARG A 443 -0.58 -0.87 53.85
CA ARG A 443 -0.08 0.10 52.86
C ARG A 443 -0.18 1.53 53.35
N ASN A 444 -1.23 1.89 54.08
CA ASN A 444 -1.37 3.24 54.65
C ASN A 444 -0.41 3.49 55.83
N ALA A 445 0.11 2.44 56.48
CA ALA A 445 1.17 2.57 57.47
C ALA A 445 2.55 2.84 56.85
N CYS A 446 2.75 2.50 55.57
CA CYS A 446 4.00 2.70 54.84
C CYS A 446 4.17 4.18 54.41
N LYS A 447 4.56 5.05 55.35
CA LYS A 447 4.62 6.52 55.12
C LYS A 447 5.44 6.97 53.91
N ASN A 448 6.52 6.25 53.59
CA ASN A 448 7.47 6.63 52.54
C ASN A 448 7.33 5.77 51.27
N VAL A 449 6.43 4.77 51.28
CA VAL A 449 6.26 3.82 50.18
C VAL A 449 4.79 3.74 49.81
N GLU A 450 4.46 4.17 48.60
CA GLU A 450 3.13 3.97 48.03
C GLU A 450 3.05 2.57 47.42
N VAL A 451 2.08 1.77 47.85
CA VAL A 451 1.84 0.43 47.31
C VAL A 451 0.54 0.48 46.50
N ILE A 452 0.65 0.16 45.20
CA ILE A 452 -0.47 0.16 44.25
C ILE A 452 -0.56 -1.19 43.55
N THR A 453 -1.77 -1.67 43.31
CA THR A 453 -2.00 -2.93 42.60
C THR A 453 -2.18 -2.73 41.10
N PHE A 454 -2.04 -3.81 40.33
CA PHE A 454 -2.15 -3.74 38.87
C PHE A 454 -3.57 -3.40 38.40
N ASP A 455 -4.60 -3.85 39.10
CA ASP A 455 -5.99 -3.51 38.83
C ASP A 455 -6.32 -2.07 39.22
N GLU A 456 -5.75 -1.52 40.29
CA GLU A 456 -5.92 -0.09 40.62
C GLU A 456 -5.37 0.82 39.51
N LEU A 457 -4.22 0.46 38.92
CA LEU A 457 -3.68 1.15 37.75
C LEU A 457 -4.56 0.99 36.51
N LEU A 458 -5.11 -0.20 36.29
CA LEU A 458 -6.04 -0.44 35.19
C LEU A 458 -7.33 0.38 35.36
N ASP A 459 -7.88 0.46 36.57
CA ASP A 459 -9.09 1.23 36.85
C ASP A 459 -8.85 2.72 36.67
N LYS A 460 -7.66 3.23 37.05
CA LYS A 460 -7.24 4.61 36.72
C LYS A 460 -7.24 4.85 35.21
N LEU A 461 -6.75 3.91 34.40
CA LEU A 461 -6.75 4.01 32.94
C LEU A 461 -8.18 3.98 32.36
N LYS A 462 -9.04 3.10 32.87
CA LYS A 462 -10.45 3.03 32.47
C LYS A 462 -11.19 4.32 32.79
N LEU A 463 -10.99 4.85 34.00
CA LEU A 463 -11.55 6.13 34.41
C LEU A 463 -11.08 7.27 33.49
N LEU A 464 -9.79 7.30 33.12
CA LEU A 464 -9.29 8.28 32.15
C LEU A 464 -9.98 8.12 30.79
N SER A 465 -10.17 6.88 30.32
CA SER A 465 -10.86 6.61 29.05
C SER A 465 -12.33 7.05 29.07
N GLU A 466 -13.02 6.89 30.19
CA GLU A 466 -14.39 7.38 30.36
C GLU A 466 -14.46 8.90 30.24
N HIS A 467 -13.56 9.63 30.90
CA HIS A 467 -13.51 11.10 30.83
C HIS A 467 -13.15 11.65 29.43
N LEU A 468 -12.40 10.89 28.64
CA LEU A 468 -12.04 11.24 27.26
C LEU A 468 -13.13 10.88 26.24
N THR A 469 -14.20 10.21 26.67
CA THR A 469 -15.33 9.87 25.80
C THR A 469 -16.32 11.05 25.81
N PRO A 470 -16.66 11.64 24.65
CA PRO A 470 -17.63 12.72 24.60
C PRO A 470 -18.97 12.26 25.18
N HIS A 471 -19.54 13.03 26.10
CA HIS A 471 -20.94 12.86 26.46
C HIS A 471 -21.79 13.29 25.26
N GLU A 472 -22.57 12.37 24.68
CA GLU A 472 -23.63 12.75 23.74
C GLU A 472 -24.58 13.70 24.48
N GLU A 473 -24.64 14.96 24.07
CA GLU A 473 -25.70 15.85 24.53
C GLU A 473 -27.04 15.20 24.14
N PRO A 474 -27.98 15.01 25.09
CA PRO A 474 -29.30 14.54 24.73
C PRO A 474 -29.87 15.50 23.67
N PRO A 475 -30.59 14.99 22.66
CA PRO A 475 -31.12 15.84 21.60
C PRO A 475 -31.91 17.00 22.23
N ARG A 476 -31.54 18.24 21.90
CA ARG A 476 -32.34 19.41 22.26
C ARG A 476 -33.74 19.18 21.70
N GLU A 477 -34.73 19.00 22.58
CA GLU A 477 -36.14 19.10 22.19
C GLU A 477 -36.36 20.52 21.69
N VAL A 478 -36.46 20.68 20.37
CA VAL A 478 -36.91 21.93 19.77
C VAL A 478 -38.39 22.06 20.13
N THR A 479 -38.70 22.90 21.11
CA THR A 479 -40.08 23.27 21.44
C THR A 479 -40.71 23.97 20.24
N GLN A 480 -41.99 23.67 19.95
CA GLN A 480 -42.76 24.14 18.79
C GLN A 480 -42.79 25.67 18.57
N ASP A 481 -42.35 26.45 19.56
CA ASP A 481 -42.33 27.92 19.53
C ASP A 481 -41.13 28.52 18.77
N GLU A 482 -40.13 27.72 18.35
CA GLU A 482 -38.93 28.21 17.64
C GLU A 482 -38.95 28.03 16.12
N LEU A 483 -40.07 27.63 15.52
CA LEU A 483 -40.19 27.60 14.05
C LEU A 483 -40.59 28.99 13.52
N PRO A 484 -39.78 29.63 12.66
CA PRO A 484 -40.20 30.87 12.01
C PRO A 484 -41.34 30.58 11.02
N PHE A 485 -42.41 31.38 11.12
CA PHE A 485 -43.60 31.35 10.25
C PHE A 485 -43.27 31.52 8.76
#